data_AF-A0A7H8SFZ1-F1
#
_entry.id   AF-A0A7H8SFZ1-F1
#
_cell.length_a   1.000
_cell.length_b   1.000
_cell.length_c   1.000
_cell.angle_alpha   90.00
_cell.angle_beta   90.00
_cell.angle_gamma   90.00
#
_symmetry.space_group_name_H-M   'P 1'
#
loop_
_entity.id
_entity.type
_entity.pdbx_description
1 polymer ?
#
loop_
_entity_poly.entity_id
_entity_poly.type
_entity_poly.pdbx_seq_one_letter_code
_entity_poly.pdbx_strand_id
1 'polypeptide(L)'
;MFIGNEHLNNKLVVVVPNEHRQSESFINFGPLEYLKSINDDSVLTFDWCNNNKNYTQDMVQSITEELIEKLPKTKSIAFNSNNSSHHIFLIYELIKIFYPITVKELIDSQKIILDTNSFSKRICENYTYLLKSLGYIESYDYSSKTYFYPVNPDLIKVYLKRKNTECPPFDIIKLGLSKISYLENDRKRKQAFEKIQQILNGDPK
;
A
#
# COMPACT_ATOMS: atom_id res chain seq x y z
N MET A 1 -19.44 -0.71 17.54
CA MET A 1 -19.54 -2.04 16.93
C MET A 1 -18.92 -1.97 15.54
N PHE A 2 -18.05 -2.89 15.14
CA PHE A 2 -17.32 -2.82 13.85
C PHE A 2 -18.24 -2.81 12.61
N ILE A 3 -19.46 -3.36 12.73
CA ILE A 3 -20.51 -3.32 11.71
C ILE A 3 -21.15 -1.93 11.50
N GLY A 4 -20.86 -0.95 12.34
CA GLY A 4 -21.48 0.38 12.27
C GLY A 4 -20.88 1.29 11.19
N ASN A 5 -19.82 0.86 10.52
CA ASN A 5 -19.14 1.65 9.49
C ASN A 5 -19.40 1.04 8.11
N GLU A 6 -20.30 1.65 7.35
CA GLU A 6 -20.73 1.17 6.03
C GLU A 6 -19.55 0.96 5.05
N HIS A 7 -18.45 1.71 5.19
CA HIS A 7 -17.26 1.55 4.35
C HIS A 7 -16.41 0.33 4.70
N LEU A 8 -16.52 -0.18 5.93
CA LEU A 8 -15.81 -1.37 6.40
C LEU A 8 -16.62 -2.64 6.21
N ASN A 9 -17.95 -2.57 6.30
CA ASN A 9 -18.82 -3.74 6.23
C ASN A 9 -18.62 -4.56 4.94
N ASN A 10 -18.41 -3.88 3.82
CA ASN A 10 -18.15 -4.52 2.52
C ASN A 10 -16.72 -5.08 2.35
N LYS A 11 -15.83 -4.83 3.30
CA LYS A 11 -14.41 -5.19 3.25
C LYS A 11 -13.98 -6.11 4.38
N LEU A 12 -14.89 -6.43 5.29
CA LEU A 12 -14.63 -7.23 6.46
C LEU A 12 -14.86 -8.72 6.12
N VAL A 13 -13.88 -9.55 6.42
CA VAL A 13 -14.04 -11.00 6.47
C VAL A 13 -13.79 -11.43 7.91
N VAL A 14 -14.76 -12.13 8.51
CA VAL A 14 -14.69 -12.65 9.87
C VAL A 14 -14.48 -14.15 9.79
N VAL A 15 -13.48 -14.64 10.50
CA VAL A 15 -13.24 -16.07 10.66
C VAL A 15 -13.77 -16.52 12.01
N VAL A 16 -14.65 -17.52 12.01
CA VAL A 16 -15.33 -18.03 13.21
C VAL A 16 -15.11 -19.53 13.35
N PRO A 17 -14.76 -20.03 14.55
CA PRO A 17 -14.76 -21.46 14.85
C PRO A 17 -16.14 -22.10 14.64
N ASN A 18 -16.18 -23.28 14.03
CA ASN A 18 -17.43 -24.01 13.76
C ASN A 18 -18.28 -24.22 15.01
N GLU A 19 -17.65 -24.61 16.12
CA GLU A 19 -18.30 -24.78 17.44
C GLU A 19 -19.04 -23.52 17.91
N HIS A 20 -18.48 -22.34 17.65
CA HIS A 20 -19.08 -21.07 18.03
C HIS A 20 -20.15 -20.66 17.04
N ARG A 21 -20.03 -21.01 15.76
CA ARG A 21 -21.03 -20.67 14.74
C ARG A 21 -22.36 -21.39 14.96
N GLN A 22 -22.34 -22.59 15.53
CA GLN A 22 -23.53 -23.39 15.84
C GLN A 22 -24.23 -22.98 17.14
N SER A 23 -23.60 -22.14 17.96
CA SER A 23 -24.16 -21.71 19.25
C SER A 23 -25.23 -20.63 19.08
N GLU A 24 -26.27 -20.66 19.92
CA GLU A 24 -27.19 -19.54 20.03
C GLU A 24 -26.52 -18.37 20.74
N SER A 25 -26.08 -17.36 19.98
CA SER A 25 -25.39 -16.21 20.54
C SER A 25 -25.81 -14.90 19.87
N PHE A 26 -25.75 -13.81 20.63
CA PHE A 26 -25.97 -12.46 20.11
C PHE A 26 -25.02 -12.13 18.95
N ILE A 27 -23.78 -12.65 18.99
CA ILE A 27 -22.79 -12.44 17.93
C ILE A 27 -23.25 -13.13 16.63
N ASN A 28 -23.76 -14.36 16.72
CA ASN A 28 -24.25 -15.10 15.55
C ASN A 28 -25.47 -14.44 14.94
N PHE A 29 -26.51 -14.16 15.74
CA PHE A 29 -27.80 -13.66 15.24
C PHE A 29 -27.83 -12.15 14.97
N GLY A 30 -26.87 -11.39 15.50
CA GLY A 30 -26.78 -9.96 15.26
C GLY A 30 -25.69 -9.64 14.23
N PRO A 31 -24.44 -9.33 14.66
CA PRO A 31 -23.38 -8.87 13.77
C PRO A 31 -23.02 -9.80 12.61
N LEU A 32 -22.94 -11.12 12.84
CA LEU A 32 -22.54 -12.05 11.78
C LEU A 32 -23.63 -12.26 10.74
N GLU A 33 -24.90 -12.40 11.15
CA GLU A 33 -26.03 -12.40 10.22
C GLU A 33 -26.15 -11.09 9.44
N TYR A 34 -25.94 -9.95 10.11
CA TYR A 34 -25.93 -8.65 9.42
C TYR A 34 -24.84 -8.59 8.35
N LEU A 35 -23.60 -9.02 8.65
CA LEU A 35 -22.51 -9.07 7.67
C LEU A 35 -22.83 -10.02 6.51
N LYS A 36 -23.38 -11.21 6.79
CA LYS A 36 -23.84 -12.14 5.75
C LYS A 36 -24.91 -11.53 4.85
N SER A 37 -25.87 -10.81 5.42
CA SER A 37 -26.92 -10.14 4.63
C SER A 37 -26.38 -9.11 3.63
N ILE A 38 -25.18 -8.57 3.88
CA ILE A 38 -24.49 -7.63 2.98
C ILE A 38 -23.64 -8.40 1.96
N ASN A 39 -22.88 -9.39 2.45
CA ASN A 39 -22.01 -10.23 1.65
C ASN A 39 -21.96 -11.63 2.29
N ASP A 40 -22.54 -12.63 1.62
CA ASP A 40 -22.59 -14.02 2.10
C ASP A 40 -21.18 -14.58 2.42
N ASP A 41 -20.16 -14.08 1.71
CA ASP A 41 -18.77 -14.50 1.87
C ASP A 41 -18.04 -13.83 3.04
N SER A 42 -18.64 -12.86 3.72
CA SER A 42 -18.02 -12.09 4.80
C SER A 42 -17.78 -12.87 6.10
N VAL A 43 -18.37 -14.06 6.25
CA VAL A 43 -18.21 -14.90 7.44
C VAL A 43 -17.76 -16.30 7.02
N LEU A 44 -16.53 -16.63 7.39
CA LEU A 44 -15.89 -17.92 7.17
C LEU A 44 -15.98 -18.79 8.43
N THR A 45 -16.22 -20.07 8.23
CA THR A 45 -16.30 -21.04 9.31
C THR A 45 -15.24 -22.10 9.12
N PHE A 46 -14.35 -22.27 10.10
CA PHE A 46 -13.38 -23.36 10.12
C PHE A 46 -13.44 -24.13 11.43
N ASP A 47 -13.08 -25.40 11.39
CA ASP A 47 -12.92 -26.22 12.59
C ASP A 47 -11.65 -25.81 13.34
N TRP A 48 -11.71 -24.72 14.11
CA TRP A 48 -10.57 -24.24 14.87
C TRP A 48 -10.09 -25.33 15.84
N CYS A 49 -8.83 -25.77 15.75
CA CYS A 49 -8.30 -26.79 16.66
C CYS A 49 -8.34 -26.29 18.11
N ASN A 50 -9.37 -26.69 18.84
CA ASN A 50 -9.56 -26.23 20.20
C ASN A 50 -8.59 -26.94 21.17
N ASN A 51 -8.05 -26.17 22.11
CA ASN A 51 -7.19 -26.54 23.23
C ASN A 51 -5.82 -27.18 22.94
N ASN A 52 -5.64 -27.93 21.86
CA ASN A 52 -4.39 -28.67 21.60
C ASN A 52 -3.40 -27.98 20.65
N LYS A 53 -3.72 -26.79 20.11
CA LYS A 53 -2.85 -25.99 19.20
C LYS A 53 -2.25 -26.78 18.01
N ASN A 54 -2.87 -27.88 17.60
CA ASN A 54 -2.39 -28.71 16.50
C ASN A 54 -2.86 -28.15 15.16
N TYR A 55 -2.38 -26.98 14.78
CA TYR A 55 -2.58 -26.48 13.43
C TYR A 55 -1.73 -27.31 12.48
N THR A 56 -2.37 -28.06 11.59
CA THR A 56 -1.66 -28.67 10.47
C THR A 56 -1.32 -27.59 9.46
N GLN A 57 -0.21 -27.77 8.74
CA GLN A 57 0.16 -26.87 7.66
C GLN A 57 -0.96 -26.78 6.62
N ASP A 58 -1.62 -27.90 6.32
CA ASP A 58 -2.75 -27.96 5.38
C ASP A 58 -3.94 -27.10 5.85
N MET A 59 -4.28 -27.13 7.14
CA MET A 59 -5.37 -26.30 7.67
C MET A 59 -5.06 -24.82 7.54
N VAL A 60 -3.82 -24.41 7.90
CA VAL A 60 -3.40 -23.02 7.76
C VAL A 60 -3.42 -22.60 6.29
N GLN A 61 -2.93 -23.46 5.40
CA GLN A 61 -2.89 -23.23 3.96
C GLN A 61 -4.30 -23.08 3.38
N SER A 62 -5.26 -23.92 3.75
CA SER A 62 -6.65 -23.80 3.29
C SER A 62 -7.30 -22.49 3.75
N ILE A 63 -7.09 -22.10 5.02
CA ILE A 63 -7.60 -20.84 5.55
C ILE A 63 -6.99 -19.65 4.80
N THR A 64 -5.67 -19.67 4.56
CA THR A 64 -5.00 -18.57 3.86
C THR A 64 -5.40 -18.49 2.40
N GLU A 65 -5.55 -19.60 1.70
CA GLU A 65 -6.05 -19.66 0.33
C GLU A 65 -7.46 -19.08 0.22
N GLU A 66 -8.38 -19.49 1.09
CA GLU A 66 -9.75 -18.97 1.08
C GLU A 66 -9.81 -17.48 1.45
N LEU A 67 -9.00 -17.04 2.42
CA LEU A 67 -8.85 -15.61 2.71
C LEU A 67 -8.32 -14.84 1.49
N ILE A 68 -7.33 -15.37 0.78
CA ILE A 68 -6.77 -14.74 -0.43
C ILE A 68 -7.82 -14.66 -1.54
N GLU A 69 -8.64 -15.69 -1.73
CA GLU A 69 -9.72 -15.67 -2.71
C GLU A 69 -10.79 -14.62 -2.40
N LYS A 70 -11.07 -14.42 -1.10
CA LYS A 70 -12.07 -13.47 -0.59
C LYS A 70 -11.53 -12.07 -0.38
N LEU A 71 -10.21 -11.87 -0.42
CA LEU A 71 -9.65 -10.52 -0.52
C LEU A 71 -10.30 -9.86 -1.73
N PRO A 72 -10.84 -8.64 -1.58
CA PRO A 72 -11.52 -7.97 -2.67
C PRO A 72 -10.54 -7.87 -3.84
N LYS A 73 -10.85 -8.59 -4.94
CA LYS A 73 -10.19 -8.50 -6.25
C LYS A 73 -10.48 -7.10 -6.78
N THR A 74 -9.82 -6.13 -6.19
CA THR A 74 -10.24 -4.74 -6.22
C THR A 74 -10.08 -4.25 -7.63
N LYS A 75 -11.16 -3.79 -8.24
CA LYS A 75 -11.06 -2.93 -9.42
C LYS A 75 -10.28 -1.69 -8.97
N SER A 76 -9.31 -1.26 -9.79
CA SER A 76 -8.62 0.01 -9.56
C SER A 76 -9.65 1.13 -9.42
N ILE A 77 -9.53 1.93 -8.36
CA ILE A 77 -10.40 3.07 -8.11
C ILE A 77 -9.79 4.28 -8.80
N ALA A 78 -10.63 5.14 -9.38
CA ALA A 78 -10.17 6.40 -9.95
C ALA A 78 -9.51 7.29 -8.87
N PHE A 79 -8.46 8.00 -9.25
CA PHE A 79 -7.77 8.92 -8.35
C PHE A 79 -8.71 10.05 -7.90
N ASN A 80 -8.64 10.43 -6.63
CA ASN A 80 -9.47 11.47 -6.02
C ASN A 80 -8.54 12.43 -5.28
N SER A 81 -8.44 13.67 -5.77
CA SER A 81 -7.57 14.72 -5.23
C SER A 81 -8.01 15.28 -3.88
N ASN A 82 -9.16 14.86 -3.36
CA ASN A 82 -9.63 15.20 -2.01
C ASN A 82 -9.43 14.04 -1.03
N ASN A 83 -8.89 12.89 -1.48
CA ASN A 83 -8.69 11.71 -0.66
C ASN A 83 -7.22 11.60 -0.22
N SER A 84 -6.95 11.80 1.07
CA SER A 84 -5.61 11.73 1.67
C SER A 84 -4.88 10.40 1.39
N SER A 85 -5.57 9.26 1.42
CA SER A 85 -4.99 7.95 1.09
C SER A 85 -4.50 7.89 -0.36
N HIS A 86 -5.22 8.52 -1.29
CA HIS A 86 -4.79 8.56 -2.69
C HIS A 86 -3.51 9.40 -2.83
N HIS A 87 -3.41 10.53 -2.12
CA HIS A 87 -2.16 11.30 -2.09
C HIS A 87 -0.99 10.51 -1.49
N ILE A 88 -1.22 9.76 -0.41
CA ILE A 88 -0.18 8.92 0.21
C ILE A 88 0.36 7.90 -0.80
N PHE A 89 -0.51 7.20 -1.53
CA PHE A 89 -0.07 6.24 -2.54
C PHE A 89 0.55 6.91 -3.78
N LEU A 90 0.13 8.13 -4.14
CA LEU A 90 0.80 8.92 -5.16
C LEU A 90 2.24 9.28 -4.75
N ILE A 91 2.46 9.70 -3.50
CA ILE A 91 3.81 9.96 -2.97
C ILE A 91 4.67 8.69 -3.02
N TYR A 92 4.12 7.53 -2.66
CA TYR A 92 4.85 6.26 -2.81
C TYR A 92 5.27 6.01 -4.27
N GLU A 93 4.36 6.20 -5.23
CA GLU A 93 4.65 5.99 -6.65
C GLU A 93 5.72 6.97 -7.16
N LEU A 94 5.69 8.23 -6.71
CA LEU A 94 6.74 9.21 -7.02
C LEU A 94 8.09 8.82 -6.43
N ILE A 95 8.14 8.35 -5.18
CA ILE A 95 9.37 7.81 -4.57
C ILE A 95 9.89 6.65 -5.42
N LYS A 96 9.02 5.72 -5.81
CA LYS A 96 9.42 4.55 -6.61
C LYS A 96 9.99 4.92 -7.98
N ILE A 97 9.42 5.91 -8.66
CA ILE A 97 9.91 6.36 -9.97
C ILE A 97 11.22 7.12 -9.82
N PHE A 98 11.28 8.06 -8.87
CA PHE A 98 12.34 9.06 -8.81
C PHE A 98 13.38 8.84 -7.71
N TYR A 99 13.36 7.72 -6.98
CA TYR A 99 14.38 7.48 -5.95
C TYR A 99 15.80 7.50 -6.54
N PRO A 100 16.77 8.04 -5.79
CA PRO A 100 16.64 8.69 -4.47
C PRO A 100 16.06 10.11 -4.58
N ILE A 101 14.94 10.37 -3.88
CA ILE A 101 14.21 11.65 -3.96
C ILE A 101 14.17 12.36 -2.60
N THR A 102 14.22 13.69 -2.60
CA THR A 102 14.16 14.51 -1.38
C THR A 102 12.74 14.98 -1.03
N VAL A 103 12.50 15.40 0.22
CA VAL A 103 11.22 16.00 0.65
C VAL A 103 10.81 17.17 -0.25
N LYS A 104 11.77 18.04 -0.62
CA LYS A 104 11.51 19.20 -1.47
C LYS A 104 10.95 18.77 -2.83
N GLU A 105 11.60 17.80 -3.47
CA GLU A 105 11.19 17.29 -4.78
C GLU A 105 9.83 16.59 -4.73
N LEU A 106 9.54 15.86 -3.64
CA LEU A 106 8.22 15.26 -3.43
C LEU A 106 7.13 16.33 -3.34
N ILE A 107 7.37 17.40 -2.58
CA ILE A 107 6.42 18.52 -2.47
C ILE A 107 6.21 19.18 -3.82
N ASP A 108 7.30 19.52 -4.52
CA ASP A 108 7.23 20.21 -5.81
C ASP A 108 6.51 19.35 -6.86
N SER A 109 6.83 18.05 -6.92
CA SER A 109 6.18 17.10 -7.83
C SER A 109 4.68 16.97 -7.55
N GLN A 110 4.30 16.85 -6.27
CA GLN A 110 2.90 16.72 -5.87
C GLN A 110 2.09 17.97 -6.25
N LYS A 111 2.66 19.17 -6.05
CA LYS A 111 2.02 20.43 -6.41
C LYS A 111 1.83 20.55 -7.93
N ILE A 112 2.82 20.15 -8.72
CA ILE A 112 2.75 20.17 -10.18
C ILE A 112 1.69 19.18 -10.70
N ILE A 113 1.67 17.95 -10.18
CA ILE A 113 0.76 16.90 -10.67
C ILE A 113 -0.71 17.22 -10.36
N LEU A 114 -0.95 17.84 -9.20
CA LEU A 114 -2.31 18.10 -8.71
C LEU A 114 -2.77 19.54 -8.93
N ASP A 115 -1.92 20.38 -9.53
CA ASP A 115 -2.16 21.81 -9.74
C ASP A 115 -2.67 22.51 -8.47
N THR A 116 -1.95 22.30 -7.36
CA THR A 116 -2.36 22.80 -6.04
C THR A 116 -1.19 23.30 -5.22
N ASN A 117 -1.40 24.36 -4.45
CA ASN A 117 -0.42 24.90 -3.51
C ASN A 117 -0.62 24.42 -2.06
N SER A 118 -1.67 23.64 -1.78
CA SER A 118 -2.02 23.23 -0.41
C SER A 118 -1.09 22.17 0.18
N PHE A 119 -0.28 21.49 -0.64
CA PHE A 119 0.62 20.45 -0.18
C PHE A 119 1.85 21.05 0.52
N SER A 120 1.90 20.89 1.84
CA SER A 120 2.93 21.47 2.70
C SER A 120 3.96 20.45 3.18
N LYS A 121 5.08 20.93 3.72
CA LYS A 121 6.14 20.10 4.30
C LYS A 121 5.60 19.17 5.40
N ARG A 122 4.76 19.68 6.30
CA ARG A 122 4.12 18.90 7.37
C ARG A 122 3.27 17.75 6.82
N ILE A 123 2.52 18.00 5.74
CA ILE A 123 1.70 16.95 5.11
C ILE A 123 2.60 15.88 4.49
N CYS A 124 3.64 16.30 3.77
CA CYS A 124 4.61 15.38 3.17
C CYS A 124 5.29 14.50 4.23
N GLU A 125 5.75 15.09 5.33
CA GLU A 125 6.39 14.38 6.45
C GLU A 125 5.46 13.35 7.07
N ASN A 126 4.20 13.72 7.33
CA ASN A 126 3.18 12.80 7.82
C ASN A 126 2.95 11.62 6.87
N TYR A 127 2.88 11.88 5.56
CA TYR A 127 2.64 10.84 4.56
C TYR A 127 3.86 9.90 4.43
N THR A 128 5.07 10.44 4.43
CA THR A 128 6.30 9.63 4.42
C THR A 128 6.44 8.82 5.71
N TYR A 129 6.07 9.37 6.86
CA TYR A 129 6.05 8.64 8.12
C TYR A 129 5.10 7.46 8.07
N LEU A 130 3.87 7.66 7.57
CA LEU A 130 2.90 6.58 7.41
C LEU A 130 3.42 5.49 6.46
N LEU A 131 3.95 5.86 5.30
CA LEU A 131 4.50 4.90 4.33
C LEU A 131 5.68 4.11 4.93
N LYS A 132 6.53 4.77 5.74
CA LYS A 132 7.63 4.12 6.44
C LYS A 132 7.12 3.15 7.50
N SER A 133 6.15 3.55 8.32
CA SER A 133 5.54 2.67 9.33
C SER A 133 4.85 1.43 8.73
N LEU A 134 4.36 1.54 7.49
CA LEU A 134 3.76 0.45 6.73
C LEU A 134 4.79 -0.40 5.96
N GLY A 135 6.08 -0.06 6.06
CA GLY A 135 7.16 -0.79 5.39
C GLY A 135 7.21 -0.61 3.87
N TYR A 136 6.58 0.44 3.33
CA TYR A 136 6.60 0.71 1.89
C TYR A 136 7.84 1.47 1.43
N ILE A 137 8.38 2.35 2.27
CA ILE A 137 9.55 3.18 1.95
C ILE A 137 10.55 3.17 3.09
N GLU A 138 11.80 3.49 2.77
CA GLU A 138 12.83 3.83 3.73
C GLU A 138 13.54 5.14 3.36
N SER A 139 14.39 5.61 4.27
CA SER A 139 15.16 6.84 4.13
C SER A 139 16.65 6.61 4.31
N TYR A 140 17.47 7.17 3.44
CA TYR A 140 18.92 7.15 3.52
C TYR A 140 19.47 8.57 3.69
N ASP A 141 20.13 8.81 4.82
CA ASP A 141 20.80 10.08 5.08
C ASP A 141 22.19 10.08 4.47
N TYR A 142 22.47 11.08 3.63
CA TYR A 142 23.77 11.24 3.00
C TYR A 142 24.19 12.71 2.99
N SER A 143 25.31 13.01 3.67
CA SER A 143 25.78 14.38 3.90
C SER A 143 24.70 15.19 4.64
N SER A 144 24.14 16.23 4.02
CA SER A 144 23.11 17.10 4.61
C SER A 144 21.69 16.84 4.08
N LYS A 145 21.50 15.77 3.29
CA LYS A 145 20.21 15.47 2.64
C LYS A 145 19.71 14.08 3.06
N THR A 146 18.41 14.00 3.25
CA THR A 146 17.68 12.74 3.41
C THR A 146 17.04 12.36 2.07
N TYR A 147 17.30 11.14 1.62
CA TYR A 147 16.74 10.58 0.40
C TYR A 147 15.76 9.46 0.69
N PHE A 148 14.58 9.50 0.10
CA PHE A 148 13.60 8.43 0.20
C PHE A 148 13.72 7.45 -0.96
N TYR A 149 13.46 6.18 -0.66
CA TYR A 149 13.47 5.08 -1.62
C TYR A 149 12.41 4.01 -1.27
N PRO A 150 11.89 3.26 -2.25
CA PRO A 150 10.93 2.20 -1.99
C PRO A 150 11.64 0.98 -1.37
N VAL A 151 10.99 0.29 -0.43
CA VAL A 151 11.49 -1.00 0.09
C VAL A 151 11.34 -2.10 -0.95
N ASN A 152 10.23 -2.10 -1.69
CA ASN A 152 9.99 -3.00 -2.82
C ASN A 152 9.79 -2.16 -4.10
N PRO A 153 10.76 -2.15 -5.03
CA PRO A 153 10.66 -1.41 -6.30
C PRO A 153 9.63 -1.95 -7.29
N ASP A 154 9.22 -3.21 -7.18
CA ASP A 154 8.30 -3.86 -8.11
C ASP A 154 6.82 -3.65 -7.73
N LEU A 155 6.57 -3.23 -6.49
CA LEU A 155 5.22 -3.02 -5.98
C LEU A 155 4.60 -1.74 -6.61
N ILE A 156 3.44 -1.90 -7.25
CA ILE A 156 2.68 -0.79 -7.85
C ILE A 156 1.46 -0.48 -6.99
N LYS A 157 1.27 0.79 -6.63
CA LYS A 157 0.08 1.26 -5.89
C LYS A 157 -0.79 2.22 -6.68
N VAL A 158 -0.21 2.96 -7.63
CA VAL A 158 -0.93 3.92 -8.47
C VAL A 158 -0.58 3.69 -9.94
N TYR A 159 -1.60 3.55 -10.78
CA TYR A 159 -1.42 3.48 -12.23
C TYR A 159 -1.54 4.88 -12.82
N LEU A 160 -0.42 5.42 -13.31
CA LEU A 160 -0.39 6.69 -14.02
C LEU A 160 -0.86 6.50 -15.46
N LYS A 161 -1.84 7.30 -15.88
CA LYS A 161 -2.38 7.28 -17.25
C LYS A 161 -2.41 8.70 -17.80
N ARG A 162 -2.28 8.84 -19.13
CA ARG A 162 -2.49 10.13 -19.79
C ARG A 162 -3.96 10.51 -19.72
N LYS A 163 -4.22 11.81 -19.53
CA LYS A 163 -5.55 12.39 -19.60
C LYS A 163 -6.14 12.30 -21.02
N ASN A 164 -5.30 12.52 -22.05
CA ASN A 164 -5.70 12.33 -23.45
C ASN A 164 -5.34 10.91 -23.91
N THR A 165 -6.34 10.16 -24.35
CA THR A 165 -6.23 8.78 -24.87
C THR A 165 -5.70 8.71 -26.31
N GLU A 166 -5.66 9.83 -27.03
CA GLU A 166 -5.08 9.91 -28.39
C GLU A 166 -3.54 9.95 -28.36
N CYS A 167 -2.96 10.25 -27.21
CA CYS A 167 -1.51 10.18 -27.03
C CYS A 167 -1.05 8.74 -26.77
N PRO A 168 0.20 8.39 -27.11
CA PRO A 168 0.78 7.10 -26.74
C PRO A 168 0.62 6.82 -25.23
N PRO A 169 0.45 5.55 -24.81
CA PRO A 169 0.34 5.19 -23.40
C PRO A 169 1.42 5.84 -22.53
N PHE A 170 1.08 6.12 -21.27
CA PHE A 170 2.04 6.69 -20.34
C PHE A 170 3.15 5.69 -20.05
N ASP A 171 4.37 6.02 -20.46
CA ASP A 171 5.53 5.15 -20.33
C ASP A 171 6.31 5.50 -19.07
N ILE A 172 6.09 4.72 -18.02
CA ILE A 172 6.75 4.85 -16.72
C ILE A 172 8.25 4.57 -16.85
N ILE A 173 8.66 3.63 -17.72
CA ILE A 173 10.06 3.27 -17.91
C ILE A 173 10.80 4.45 -18.53
N LYS A 174 10.23 5.05 -19.58
CA LYS A 174 10.80 6.26 -20.21
C LYS A 174 10.91 7.41 -19.22
N LEU A 175 9.92 7.60 -18.35
CA LEU A 175 10.00 8.59 -17.28
C LEU A 175 11.11 8.25 -16.28
N GLY A 176 11.24 6.99 -15.87
CA GLY A 176 12.32 6.52 -15.02
C GLY A 176 13.70 6.77 -15.64
N LEU A 177 13.88 6.49 -16.92
CA LEU A 177 15.14 6.72 -17.65
C LEU A 177 15.52 8.21 -17.72
N SER A 178 14.52 9.09 -17.79
CA SER A 178 14.78 10.55 -17.80
C SER A 178 15.49 11.05 -16.53
N LYS A 179 15.42 10.29 -15.43
CA LYS A 179 16.11 10.63 -14.18
C LYS A 179 17.61 10.37 -14.23
N ILE A 180 18.09 9.50 -15.12
CA ILE A 180 19.50 9.05 -15.16
C ILE A 180 20.43 10.24 -15.40
N SER A 181 20.10 11.11 -16.36
CA SER A 181 20.88 12.32 -16.63
C SER A 181 20.97 13.24 -15.41
N TYR A 182 19.91 13.31 -14.60
CA TYR A 182 19.89 14.08 -13.36
C TYR A 182 20.74 13.45 -12.26
N LEU A 183 20.78 12.12 -12.19
CA LEU A 183 21.64 11.37 -11.25
C LEU A 183 23.11 11.52 -11.59
N GLU A 184 23.47 11.48 -12.88
CA GLU A 184 24.85 11.63 -13.33
C GLU A 184 25.44 13.01 -13.01
N ASN A 185 24.61 14.04 -13.02
CA ASN A 185 25.01 15.41 -12.71
C ASN A 185 25.17 15.70 -11.20
N ASP A 186 24.52 14.95 -10.31
CA ASP A 186 24.65 15.10 -8.85
C ASP A 186 25.46 13.95 -8.24
N ARG A 187 26.77 14.18 -8.06
CA ARG A 187 27.71 13.20 -7.49
C ARG A 187 27.24 12.61 -6.14
N LYS A 188 26.69 13.44 -5.25
CA LYS A 188 26.25 13.00 -3.91
C LYS A 188 25.01 12.10 -4.05
N ARG A 189 24.09 12.48 -4.93
CA ARG A 189 22.89 11.70 -5.20
C ARG A 189 23.22 10.36 -5.86
N LYS A 190 24.17 10.33 -6.79
CA LYS A 190 24.67 9.09 -7.41
C LYS A 190 25.20 8.12 -6.35
N GLN A 191 26.04 8.60 -5.44
CA GLN A 191 26.57 7.78 -4.34
C GLN A 191 25.46 7.28 -3.40
N ALA A 192 24.46 8.12 -3.09
CA ALA A 192 23.30 7.69 -2.32
C ALA A 192 22.50 6.59 -3.05
N PHE A 193 22.31 6.72 -4.37
CA PHE A 193 21.63 5.71 -5.18
C PHE A 193 22.37 4.37 -5.18
N GLU A 194 23.69 4.38 -5.39
CA GLU A 194 24.53 3.17 -5.36
C GLU A 194 24.41 2.44 -4.00
N LYS A 195 24.42 3.21 -2.89
CA LYS A 195 24.22 2.65 -1.54
C LYS A 195 22.82 2.10 -1.33
N ILE A 196 21.79 2.76 -1.84
CA ILE A 196 20.42 2.26 -1.78
C ILE A 196 20.27 0.97 -2.60
N GLN A 197 20.90 0.86 -3.77
CA GLN A 197 20.89 -0.38 -4.55
C GLN A 197 21.54 -1.54 -3.80
N GLN A 198 22.66 -1.29 -3.10
CA GLN A 198 23.29 -2.31 -2.23
C GLN A 198 22.33 -2.80 -1.13
N ILE A 199 21.62 -1.86 -0.49
CA ILE A 199 20.62 -2.18 0.55
C ILE A 199 19.48 -3.03 -0.02
N LEU A 200 18.97 -2.68 -1.21
CA LEU A 200 17.83 -3.37 -1.83
C LEU A 200 18.21 -4.77 -2.34
N ASN A 201 19.43 -4.95 -2.82
CA ASN A 201 19.93 -6.25 -3.30
C ASN A 201 20.33 -7.19 -2.15
N GLY A 202 20.19 -6.74 -0.90
CA GLY A 202 20.41 -7.59 0.27
C GLY A 202 21.86 -7.87 0.58
N ASP A 203 22.82 -7.05 0.12
CA ASP A 203 24.19 -7.09 0.64
C ASP A 203 24.18 -6.59 2.09
N PRO A 204 24.26 -7.48 3.10
CA PRO A 204 24.34 -7.04 4.47
C PRO A 204 25.73 -6.43 4.68
N LYS A 205 25.79 -5.40 5.52
CA LYS A 205 27.04 -4.92 6.09
C LYS A 205 27.82 -6.04 6.77
#